data_AF-A0A2I4AI08-F1
#
_entry.id   AF-A0A2I4AI08-F1
#
_cell.length_a   1.000
_cell.length_b   1.000
_cell.length_c   1.000
_cell.angle_alpha   90.00
_cell.angle_beta   90.00
_cell.angle_gamma   90.00
#
_symmetry.space_group_name_H-M   'P 1'
#
loop_
_entity.id
_entity.type
_entity.pdbx_description
1 polymer ?
#
loop_
_entity_poly.entity_id
_entity_poly.type
_entity_poly.pdbx_seq_one_letter_code
_entity_poly.pdbx_strand_id
1 'polypeptide(L)'
;MMAAARGGGPGSSRPAAAADHSVLVVVGALRSPGLLEHILRQVETGVRCWQVDLDVSVLDQQLKLFVSRHSALLSEDTPGQRSLQHRGEVLDTQVLVNPTKDFLCSEVQKQLCNWAQHKLLVLVGQRVETSGDLVLERGCFSFQDFIHICSDQEVRNLLSSADLDLKTCLTLSCPDSGLWKDPDLQSYNLQDFISLR
;
A
#
# COMPACT_ATOMS: atom_id res chain seq x y z
N MET A 1 54.50 -11.13 -6.70
CA MET A 1 53.83 -10.71 -5.45
C MET A 1 53.51 -9.23 -5.60
N MET A 2 52.30 -8.67 -5.51
CA MET A 2 50.91 -9.10 -5.31
C MET A 2 50.09 -8.00 -6.02
N ALA A 3 49.30 -8.28 -7.05
CA ALA A 3 47.84 -8.48 -7.00
C ALA A 3 47.05 -7.40 -6.23
N ALA A 4 46.30 -6.61 -7.00
CA ALA A 4 45.22 -5.73 -6.57
C ALA A 4 43.98 -6.53 -6.15
N ALA A 5 43.22 -5.98 -5.19
CA ALA A 5 41.75 -5.93 -5.15
C ALA A 5 41.30 -5.53 -3.74
N ARG A 6 40.89 -4.27 -3.55
CA ARG A 6 40.02 -3.90 -2.43
C ARG A 6 38.59 -4.14 -2.92
N GLY A 7 37.92 -5.09 -2.27
CA GLY A 7 36.57 -5.49 -2.58
C GLY A 7 35.58 -4.35 -2.41
N GLY A 8 34.80 -4.09 -3.45
CA GLY A 8 33.47 -3.50 -3.33
C GLY A 8 32.47 -4.65 -3.34
N GLY A 9 31.87 -4.93 -2.18
CA GLY A 9 30.68 -5.78 -2.14
C GLY A 9 29.53 -5.09 -2.89
N PRO A 10 28.55 -5.83 -3.41
CA PRO A 10 27.37 -5.25 -4.06
C PRO A 10 26.52 -4.57 -2.98
N GLY A 11 26.82 -3.31 -2.70
CA GLY A 11 25.90 -2.45 -1.99
C GLY A 11 24.64 -2.34 -2.84
N SER A 12 23.53 -2.86 -2.32
CA SER A 12 22.19 -2.57 -2.84
C SER A 12 22.05 -1.05 -2.89
N SER A 13 22.25 -0.47 -4.08
CA SER A 13 22.26 0.97 -4.27
C SER A 13 20.84 1.47 -4.15
N ARG A 14 20.42 1.76 -2.91
CA ARG A 14 19.24 2.56 -2.62
C ARG A 14 19.30 3.79 -3.51
N PRO A 15 18.28 4.06 -4.34
CA PRO A 15 18.27 5.31 -5.10
C PRO A 15 18.38 6.45 -4.09
N ALA A 16 19.32 7.39 -4.31
CA ALA A 16 19.62 8.47 -3.36
C ALA A 16 18.42 9.41 -3.08
N ALA A 17 17.27 9.19 -3.74
CA ALA A 17 16.05 9.98 -3.66
C ALA A 17 14.78 9.13 -3.44
N ALA A 18 14.90 7.85 -3.05
CA ALA A 18 13.72 7.04 -2.76
C ALA A 18 13.12 7.43 -1.41
N ALA A 19 11.83 7.74 -1.39
CA ALA A 19 11.08 8.00 -0.16
C ALA A 19 11.12 6.79 0.77
N ASP A 20 11.39 7.04 2.05
CA ASP A 20 11.35 5.98 3.08
C ASP A 20 9.92 5.57 3.45
N HIS A 21 8.92 6.37 3.04
CA HIS A 21 7.51 6.19 3.32
C HIS A 21 6.67 6.07 2.04
N SER A 22 5.68 5.18 2.03
CA SER A 22 4.79 4.93 0.89
C SER A 22 3.34 4.69 1.31
N VAL A 23 2.40 5.42 0.74
CA VAL A 23 0.96 5.30 0.99
C VAL A 23 0.24 4.93 -0.30
N LEU A 24 -0.57 3.87 -0.25
CA LEU A 24 -1.52 3.51 -1.29
C LEU A 24 -2.93 3.53 -0.69
N VAL A 25 -3.79 4.39 -1.22
CA VAL A 25 -5.21 4.43 -0.90
C VAL A 25 -5.98 3.84 -2.07
N VAL A 26 -6.85 2.87 -1.78
CA VAL A 26 -7.67 2.19 -2.78
C VAL A 26 -9.12 2.48 -2.50
N VAL A 27 -9.76 3.23 -3.39
CA VAL A 27 -11.18 3.54 -3.36
C VAL A 27 -11.90 2.57 -4.29
N GLY A 28 -12.70 1.67 -3.71
CA GLY A 28 -13.54 0.73 -4.44
C GLY A 28 -14.70 1.39 -5.19
N ALA A 29 -15.70 0.59 -5.55
CA ALA A 29 -16.82 1.04 -6.37
C ALA A 29 -17.64 2.16 -5.69
N LEU A 30 -17.88 3.24 -6.44
CA LEU A 30 -18.68 4.40 -6.02
C LEU A 30 -20.10 4.30 -6.60
N ARG A 31 -20.84 3.23 -6.25
CA ARG A 31 -22.15 2.94 -6.88
C ARG A 31 -23.35 3.62 -6.22
N SER A 32 -23.24 4.02 -4.95
CA SER A 32 -24.35 4.63 -4.21
C SER A 32 -24.10 6.08 -3.79
N PRO A 33 -25.11 6.96 -3.93
CA PRO A 33 -25.03 8.32 -3.42
C PRO A 33 -24.95 8.29 -1.89
N GLY A 34 -24.13 9.19 -1.31
CA GLY A 34 -23.89 9.26 0.14
C GLY A 34 -22.69 8.45 0.66
N LEU A 35 -22.00 7.67 -0.20
CA LEU A 35 -20.77 6.97 0.21
C LEU A 35 -19.56 7.89 0.41
N LEU A 36 -19.55 9.09 -0.17
CA LEU A 36 -18.36 9.94 -0.17
C LEU A 36 -17.92 10.31 1.26
N GLU A 37 -18.83 10.77 2.12
CA GLU A 37 -18.50 11.10 3.50
C GLU A 37 -17.99 9.88 4.27
N HIS A 38 -18.60 8.72 4.02
CA HIS A 38 -18.17 7.46 4.63
C HIS A 38 -16.75 7.08 4.18
N ILE A 39 -16.46 7.18 2.89
CA ILE A 39 -15.14 6.91 2.31
C ILE A 39 -14.11 7.89 2.85
N LEU A 40 -14.42 9.20 2.90
CA LEU A 40 -13.52 10.20 3.46
C LEU A 40 -13.17 9.90 4.92
N ARG A 41 -14.16 9.50 5.73
CA ARG A 41 -13.93 9.08 7.12
C ARG A 41 -13.07 7.82 7.20
N GLN A 42 -13.26 6.85 6.30
CA GLN A 42 -12.41 5.66 6.23
C GLN A 42 -10.97 6.00 5.86
N VAL A 43 -10.76 6.88 4.88
CA VAL A 43 -9.42 7.36 4.51
C VAL A 43 -8.76 8.06 5.68
N GLU A 44 -9.48 8.95 6.35
CA GLU A 44 -8.98 9.66 7.53
C GLU A 44 -8.56 8.69 8.65
N THR A 45 -9.43 7.74 9.01
CA THR A 45 -9.10 6.72 10.01
C THR A 45 -7.90 5.87 9.58
N GLY A 46 -7.82 5.49 8.31
CA GLY A 46 -6.74 4.65 7.80
C GLY A 46 -5.39 5.36 7.71
N VAL A 47 -5.37 6.67 7.42
CA VAL A 47 -4.14 7.45 7.51
C VAL A 47 -3.73 7.67 8.97
N ARG A 48 -4.70 7.90 9.87
CA ARG A 48 -4.43 8.11 11.31
C ARG A 48 -3.98 6.83 12.03
N CYS A 49 -4.30 5.65 11.52
CA CYS A 49 -3.85 4.40 12.13
C CYS A 49 -2.40 4.04 11.78
N TRP A 50 -1.76 4.81 10.90
CA TRP A 50 -0.38 4.60 10.50
C TRP A 50 0.57 5.02 11.63
N GLN A 51 1.01 4.04 12.42
CA GLN A 51 1.93 4.24 13.53
C GLN A 51 3.38 4.21 13.02
N VAL A 52 3.82 5.32 12.42
CA VAL A 52 5.20 5.51 11.95
C VAL A 52 5.78 6.79 12.54
N ASP A 53 7.11 6.85 12.65
CA ASP A 53 7.85 8.01 13.17
C ASP A 53 7.91 9.17 12.15
N LEU A 54 6.78 9.46 11.50
CA LEU A 54 6.62 10.63 10.65
C LEU A 54 5.82 11.69 11.40
N ASP A 55 6.42 12.86 11.61
CA ASP A 55 5.72 13.97 12.27
C ASP A 55 4.46 14.36 11.49
N VAL A 56 3.36 14.59 12.21
CA VAL A 56 2.05 14.93 11.63
C VAL A 56 2.14 16.15 10.71
N SER A 57 2.99 17.12 11.04
CA SER A 57 3.21 18.32 10.23
C SER A 57 3.91 18.02 8.90
N VAL A 58 4.85 17.07 8.89
CA VAL A 58 5.54 16.62 7.69
C VAL A 58 4.56 15.84 6.80
N LEU A 59 3.78 14.93 7.39
CA LEU A 59 2.75 14.19 6.66
C LEU A 59 1.73 15.14 6.01
N ASP A 60 1.21 16.12 6.74
CA ASP A 60 0.30 17.13 6.21
C ASP A 60 0.92 17.93 5.05
N GLN A 61 2.19 18.30 5.15
CA GLN A 61 2.90 18.99 4.07
C GLN A 61 3.03 18.09 2.82
N GLN A 62 3.39 16.82 2.98
CA GLN A 62 3.51 15.89 1.85
C GLN A 62 2.14 15.63 1.19
N LEU A 63 1.07 15.51 1.97
CA LEU A 63 -0.29 15.36 1.44
C LEU A 63 -0.76 16.62 0.70
N LYS A 64 -0.41 17.82 1.17
CA LYS A 64 -0.62 19.08 0.43
C LYS A 64 0.15 19.09 -0.89
N LEU A 65 1.39 18.61 -0.89
CA LEU A 65 2.17 18.46 -2.12
C LEU A 65 1.49 17.52 -3.11
N PHE A 66 1.00 16.36 -2.65
CA PHE A 66 0.20 15.45 -3.46
C PHE A 66 -1.02 16.16 -4.07
N VAL A 67 -1.82 16.89 -3.29
CA VAL A 67 -2.98 17.63 -3.80
C VAL A 67 -2.58 18.62 -4.91
N SER A 68 -1.42 19.27 -4.77
CA SER A 68 -0.93 20.26 -5.73
C SER A 68 -0.19 19.71 -6.95
N ARG A 69 0.44 18.53 -6.86
CA ARG A 69 1.44 18.03 -7.84
C ARG A 69 1.23 16.57 -8.24
N HIS A 70 0.10 15.96 -7.92
CA HIS A 70 -0.17 14.60 -8.36
C HIS A 70 -0.30 14.53 -9.88
N SER A 71 0.30 13.51 -10.46
CA SER A 71 -0.04 13.04 -11.80
C SER A 71 -1.34 12.26 -11.72
N ALA A 72 -2.23 12.48 -12.69
CA ALA A 72 -3.45 11.71 -12.82
C ALA A 72 -3.40 10.87 -14.11
N LEU A 73 -3.56 9.56 -13.97
CA LEU A 73 -3.74 8.63 -15.07
C LEU A 73 -5.20 8.18 -15.07
N LEU A 74 -5.87 8.37 -16.20
CA LEU A 74 -7.22 7.90 -16.43
C LEU A 74 -7.12 6.69 -17.35
N SER A 75 -7.79 5.59 -16.99
CA SER A 75 -7.87 4.44 -17.88
C SER A 75 -8.91 4.72 -18.96
N GLU A 76 -8.53 4.53 -20.23
CA GLU A 76 -9.47 4.60 -21.35
C GLU A 76 -10.32 3.32 -21.45
N ASP A 77 -9.78 2.19 -21.00
CA ASP A 77 -10.42 0.87 -21.09
C ASP A 77 -11.47 0.61 -20.00
N THR A 78 -11.30 1.24 -18.82
CA THR A 78 -12.19 1.04 -17.68
C THR A 78 -12.82 2.36 -17.23
N PRO A 79 -14.13 2.55 -17.45
CA PRO A 79 -14.80 3.82 -17.18
C PRO A 79 -14.75 4.16 -15.69
N GLY A 80 -14.17 5.31 -15.37
CA GLY A 80 -14.09 5.81 -13.99
C GLY A 80 -12.88 5.33 -13.20
N GLN A 81 -12.05 4.43 -13.74
CA GLN A 81 -10.76 4.09 -13.14
C GLN A 81 -9.80 5.28 -13.24
N ARG A 82 -9.24 5.69 -12.10
CA ARG A 82 -8.24 6.75 -12.01
C ARG A 82 -7.11 6.33 -11.08
N SER A 83 -5.89 6.71 -11.42
CA SER A 83 -4.72 6.57 -10.56
C SER A 83 -4.11 7.94 -10.39
N LEU A 84 -4.03 8.40 -9.15
CA LEU A 84 -3.36 9.65 -8.79
C LEU A 84 -2.06 9.26 -8.10
N GLN A 85 -0.93 9.82 -8.52
CA GLN A 85 0.35 9.52 -7.91
C GLN A 85 1.19 10.78 -7.75
N HIS A 86 1.84 10.91 -6.61
CA HIS A 86 2.91 11.86 -6.38
C HIS A 86 4.07 11.13 -5.73
N ARG A 87 5.27 11.26 -6.30
CA ARG A 87 6.49 10.74 -5.71
C ARG A 87 7.26 11.89 -5.08
N GLY A 88 7.34 11.88 -3.76
CA GLY A 88 8.02 12.89 -2.98
C GLY A 88 9.41 12.42 -2.56
N GLU A 89 10.18 13.31 -1.95
CA GLU A 89 11.47 12.94 -1.34
C GLU A 89 11.28 12.15 -0.03
N VAL A 90 10.18 12.42 0.70
CA VAL A 90 9.87 11.81 2.00
C VAL A 90 8.77 10.76 1.89
N LEU A 91 7.72 11.06 1.10
CA LEU A 91 6.52 10.25 0.98
C LEU A 91 6.13 10.03 -0.48
N ASP A 92 6.01 8.78 -0.88
CA ASP A 92 5.31 8.39 -2.09
C ASP A 92 3.83 8.20 -1.78
N THR A 93 2.95 8.88 -2.52
CA THR A 93 1.49 8.80 -2.34
C THR A 93 0.84 8.34 -3.63
N GLN A 94 0.00 7.32 -3.55
CA GLN A 94 -0.81 6.83 -4.65
C GLN A 94 -2.26 6.62 -4.21
N VAL A 95 -3.20 7.05 -5.04
CA VAL A 95 -4.63 6.89 -4.82
C VAL A 95 -5.24 6.24 -6.06
N LEU A 96 -5.77 5.04 -5.89
CA LEU A 96 -6.52 4.34 -6.93
C LEU A 96 -8.00 4.56 -6.70
N VAL A 97 -8.71 5.04 -7.72
CA VAL A 97 -10.15 5.24 -7.68
C VAL A 97 -10.78 4.29 -8.68
N ASN A 98 -11.72 3.49 -8.18
CA ASN A 98 -12.45 2.49 -8.95
C ASN A 98 -11.53 1.58 -9.80
N PRO A 99 -10.49 0.95 -9.21
CA PRO A 99 -9.61 0.09 -9.98
C PRO A 99 -10.27 -1.24 -10.35
N THR A 100 -9.83 -1.84 -11.45
CA THR A 100 -10.08 -3.26 -11.73
C THR A 100 -9.30 -4.15 -10.78
N LYS A 101 -9.75 -5.40 -10.62
CA LYS A 101 -9.07 -6.37 -9.75
C LYS A 101 -7.62 -6.59 -10.18
N ASP A 102 -7.36 -6.84 -11.46
CA ASP A 102 -6.02 -7.11 -11.97
C ASP A 102 -5.07 -5.91 -11.81
N PHE A 103 -5.59 -4.70 -12.04
CA PHE A 103 -4.82 -3.47 -11.85
C PHE A 103 -4.51 -3.24 -10.36
N LEU A 104 -5.49 -3.42 -9.49
CA LEU A 104 -5.30 -3.32 -8.05
C LEU A 104 -4.25 -4.31 -7.54
N CYS A 105 -4.33 -5.58 -7.93
CA CYS A 105 -3.34 -6.60 -7.54
C CYS A 105 -1.93 -6.20 -7.98
N SER A 106 -1.80 -5.71 -9.21
CA SER A 106 -0.51 -5.25 -9.76
C SER A 106 0.06 -4.06 -8.99
N GLU A 107 -0.78 -3.07 -8.64
CA GLU A 107 -0.33 -1.90 -7.90
C GLU A 107 -0.02 -2.21 -6.44
N VAL A 108 -0.76 -3.11 -5.79
CA VAL A 108 -0.43 -3.61 -4.44
C VAL A 108 0.90 -4.36 -4.48
N GLN A 109 1.13 -5.25 -5.45
CA GLN A 109 2.42 -5.93 -5.60
C GLN A 109 3.56 -4.92 -5.78
N LYS A 110 3.40 -3.92 -6.65
CA LYS A 110 4.39 -2.85 -6.83
C LYS A 110 4.65 -2.06 -5.55
N GLN A 111 3.62 -1.76 -4.77
CA GLN A 111 3.76 -1.07 -3.50
C GLN A 111 4.58 -1.91 -2.52
N LEU A 112 4.27 -3.20 -2.40
CA LEU A 112 5.00 -4.12 -1.52
C LEU A 112 6.45 -4.29 -1.95
N CYS A 113 6.70 -4.36 -3.26
CA CYS A 113 8.05 -4.46 -3.82
C CYS A 113 8.82 -3.12 -3.89
N ASN A 114 8.21 -1.99 -3.51
CA ASN A 114 8.91 -0.70 -3.57
C ASN A 114 9.95 -0.58 -2.44
N TRP A 115 10.87 0.39 -2.57
CA TRP A 115 12.00 0.57 -1.64
C TRP A 115 11.62 1.18 -0.28
N ALA A 116 10.39 1.66 -0.11
CA ALA A 116 9.97 2.33 1.13
C ALA A 116 9.91 1.32 2.28
N GLN A 117 10.53 1.66 3.41
CA GLN A 117 10.55 0.83 4.61
C GLN A 117 9.20 0.88 5.32
N HIS A 118 8.54 2.03 5.31
CA HIS A 118 7.25 2.23 5.94
C HIS A 118 6.16 2.32 4.89
N LYS A 119 5.26 1.34 4.87
CA LYS A 119 4.18 1.26 3.89
C LYS A 119 2.82 1.33 4.58
N LEU A 120 1.88 2.04 3.98
CA LEU A 120 0.48 2.07 4.37
C LEU A 120 -0.39 1.68 3.17
N LEU A 121 -1.21 0.64 3.34
CA LEU A 121 -2.26 0.28 2.39
C LEU A 121 -3.61 0.56 3.04
N VAL A 122 -4.42 1.43 2.43
CA VAL A 122 -5.76 1.78 2.93
C VAL A 122 -6.82 1.32 1.94
N LEU A 123 -7.70 0.41 2.36
CA LEU A 123 -8.79 -0.12 1.53
C LEU A 123 -10.13 0.51 1.95
N VAL A 124 -10.69 1.37 1.09
CA VAL A 124 -11.93 2.13 1.37
C VAL A 124 -12.99 1.92 0.30
N GLY A 125 -14.26 1.93 0.69
CA GLY A 125 -15.40 1.73 -0.22
C GLY A 125 -16.44 0.74 0.29
N GLN A 126 -17.37 0.38 -0.60
CA GLN A 126 -18.41 -0.62 -0.31
C GLN A 126 -17.79 -2.00 -0.11
N ARG A 127 -18.37 -2.79 0.79
CA ARG A 127 -17.90 -4.14 1.14
C ARG A 127 -19.00 -5.17 0.99
N VAL A 128 -18.57 -6.40 0.82
CA VAL A 128 -19.43 -7.57 0.96
C VAL A 128 -19.63 -7.85 2.44
N GLU A 129 -20.89 -7.90 2.91
CA GLU A 129 -21.23 -8.05 4.34
C GLU A 129 -20.71 -9.35 4.96
N THR A 130 -20.61 -10.42 4.17
CA THR A 130 -20.23 -11.76 4.64
C THR A 130 -18.72 -11.96 4.72
N SER A 131 -17.98 -11.59 3.68
CA SER A 131 -16.53 -11.82 3.58
C SER A 131 -15.68 -10.61 3.98
N GLY A 132 -16.24 -9.41 3.96
CA GLY A 132 -15.52 -8.15 4.15
C GLY A 132 -14.75 -7.68 2.91
N ASP A 133 -14.92 -8.36 1.77
CA ASP A 133 -14.17 -8.04 0.54
C ASP A 133 -14.52 -6.67 0.00
N LEU A 134 -13.51 -5.97 -0.54
CA LEU A 134 -13.68 -4.65 -1.14
C LEU A 134 -14.38 -4.81 -2.50
N VAL A 135 -15.55 -4.20 -2.65
CA VAL A 135 -16.31 -4.22 -3.91
C VAL A 135 -15.63 -3.30 -4.91
N LEU A 136 -15.31 -3.85 -6.09
CA LEU A 136 -14.74 -3.10 -7.21
C LEU A 136 -15.81 -2.89 -8.30
N GLU A 137 -15.48 -2.16 -9.36
CA GLU A 137 -16.40 -2.01 -10.50
C GLU A 137 -16.82 -3.38 -11.05
N ARG A 138 -15.86 -4.30 -11.15
CA ARG A 138 -16.04 -5.67 -11.62
C ARG A 138 -15.35 -6.62 -10.66
N GLY A 139 -16.14 -7.35 -9.88
CA GLY A 139 -15.66 -8.29 -8.88
C GLY A 139 -15.34 -7.65 -7.54
N CYS A 140 -14.51 -8.32 -6.76
CA CYS A 140 -14.08 -7.89 -5.44
C CYS A 140 -12.61 -8.22 -5.20
N PHE A 141 -11.98 -7.44 -4.33
CA PHE A 141 -10.64 -7.73 -3.82
C PHE A 141 -10.77 -8.32 -2.42
N SER A 142 -10.38 -9.59 -2.31
CA SER A 142 -10.52 -10.38 -1.10
C SER A 142 -9.24 -10.46 -0.28
N PHE A 143 -9.37 -10.86 0.98
CA PHE A 143 -8.21 -11.15 1.81
C PHE A 143 -7.31 -12.24 1.19
N GLN A 144 -7.88 -13.25 0.54
CA GLN A 144 -7.11 -14.30 -0.15
C GLN A 144 -6.29 -13.75 -1.31
N ASP A 145 -6.83 -12.77 -2.06
CA ASP A 145 -6.07 -12.11 -3.13
C ASP A 145 -4.85 -11.38 -2.56
N PHE A 146 -5.02 -10.68 -1.43
CA PHE A 146 -3.92 -10.01 -0.74
C PHE A 146 -2.86 -10.99 -0.23
N ILE A 147 -3.27 -12.09 0.41
CA ILE A 147 -2.35 -13.15 0.87
C ILE A 147 -1.62 -13.79 -0.30
N HIS A 148 -2.28 -14.01 -1.43
CA HIS A 148 -1.64 -14.53 -2.64
C HIS A 148 -0.52 -13.60 -3.13
N ILE A 149 -0.75 -12.28 -3.16
CA ILE A 149 0.28 -11.29 -3.50
C ILE A 149 1.43 -11.34 -2.49
N CYS A 150 1.13 -11.41 -1.19
CA CYS A 150 2.17 -11.50 -0.15
C CYS A 150 2.96 -12.82 -0.19
N SER A 151 2.36 -13.87 -0.74
CA SER A 151 3.00 -15.18 -0.90
C SER A 151 3.95 -15.22 -2.09
N ASP A 152 3.95 -14.22 -2.96
CA ASP A 152 4.90 -14.11 -4.07
C ASP A 152 6.35 -14.08 -3.53
N GLN A 153 7.26 -14.78 -4.21
CA GLN A 153 8.62 -14.94 -3.75
C GLN A 153 9.38 -13.61 -3.71
N GLU A 154 9.15 -12.71 -4.67
CA GLU A 154 9.80 -11.40 -4.72
C GLU A 154 9.31 -10.53 -3.57
N VAL A 155 7.99 -10.48 -3.35
CA VAL A 155 7.37 -9.74 -2.25
C VAL A 155 7.88 -10.28 -0.91
N ARG A 156 7.88 -11.60 -0.73
CA ARG A 156 8.35 -12.23 0.51
C ARG A 156 9.81 -11.92 0.78
N ASN A 157 10.69 -12.02 -0.21
CA ASN A 157 12.11 -11.74 -0.05
C ASN A 157 12.39 -10.29 0.39
N LEU A 158 11.63 -9.34 -0.15
CA LEU A 158 11.76 -7.92 0.19
C LEU A 158 11.18 -7.61 1.58
N LEU A 159 10.07 -8.24 1.94
CA LEU A 159 9.49 -8.12 3.27
C LEU A 159 10.34 -8.84 4.34
N SER A 160 10.92 -10.00 4.02
CA SER A 160 11.66 -10.87 4.95
C SER A 160 13.14 -10.52 5.12
N SER A 161 13.53 -9.27 4.85
CA SER A 161 14.93 -8.87 5.00
C SER A 161 15.42 -9.11 6.43
N ALA A 162 16.51 -9.86 6.57
CA ALA A 162 17.11 -10.22 7.86
C ALA A 162 17.88 -9.05 8.51
N ASP A 163 18.14 -7.97 7.77
CA ASP A 163 18.73 -6.75 8.30
C ASP A 163 17.67 -5.95 9.06
N LEU A 164 17.87 -5.81 10.38
CA LEU A 164 16.99 -5.05 11.27
C LEU A 164 16.82 -3.58 10.81
N ASP A 165 17.85 -3.00 10.17
CA ASP A 165 17.83 -1.63 9.62
C ASP A 165 17.06 -1.51 8.29
N LEU A 166 16.67 -2.64 7.68
CA LEU A 166 15.90 -2.73 6.43
C LEU A 166 14.54 -3.40 6.63
N LYS A 167 14.13 -3.60 7.88
CA LYS A 167 12.86 -4.26 8.21
C LYS A 167 11.71 -3.41 7.68
N THR A 168 11.04 -3.94 6.65
CA THR A 168 9.88 -3.28 6.04
C THR A 168 8.66 -3.48 6.92
N CYS A 169 7.95 -2.41 7.23
CA CYS A 169 6.71 -2.41 7.99
C CYS A 169 5.54 -2.01 7.09
N LEU A 170 4.57 -2.91 6.93
CA LEU A 170 3.32 -2.66 6.23
C LEU A 170 2.19 -2.49 7.25
N THR A 171 1.59 -1.31 7.29
CA THR A 171 0.30 -1.10 7.96
C THR A 171 -0.81 -1.27 6.92
N LEU A 172 -1.74 -2.18 7.19
CA LEU A 172 -2.92 -2.36 6.36
C LEU A 172 -4.13 -1.84 7.15
N SER A 173 -4.68 -0.73 6.68
CA SER A 173 -5.98 -0.26 7.12
C SER A 173 -7.04 -0.90 6.26
N CYS A 174 -7.65 -1.92 6.84
CA CYS A 174 -8.79 -2.60 6.28
C CYS A 174 -9.95 -2.49 7.27
N PRO A 175 -11.17 -2.55 6.79
CA PRO A 175 -12.31 -2.49 7.69
C PRO A 175 -12.51 -3.63 8.66
N ASP A 176 -13.19 -3.27 9.74
CA ASP A 176 -13.58 -4.06 10.91
C ASP A 176 -14.45 -5.32 10.68
N SER A 177 -14.51 -5.89 9.48
CA SER A 177 -15.46 -6.96 9.10
C SER A 177 -14.84 -8.07 8.25
N GLY A 178 -15.26 -9.31 8.50
CA GLY A 178 -14.94 -10.47 7.66
C GLY A 178 -13.59 -11.13 7.96
N LEU A 179 -13.03 -11.82 6.96
CA LEU A 179 -11.76 -12.58 7.08
C LEU A 179 -10.55 -11.68 7.35
N TRP A 180 -10.68 -10.37 7.14
CA TRP A 180 -9.67 -9.36 7.47
C TRP A 180 -9.42 -9.22 8.97
N LYS A 181 -10.30 -9.75 9.83
CA LYS A 181 -10.10 -9.82 11.29
C LYS A 181 -9.59 -11.18 11.79
N ASP A 182 -9.40 -12.14 10.90
CA ASP A 182 -9.07 -13.50 11.32
C ASP A 182 -7.67 -13.54 11.96
N PRO A 183 -7.53 -14.01 13.22
CA PRO A 183 -6.24 -14.18 13.88
C PRO A 183 -5.34 -15.23 13.18
N ASP A 184 -5.84 -15.97 12.19
CA ASP A 184 -5.09 -16.93 11.38
C ASP A 184 -4.01 -16.30 10.47
N LEU A 185 -3.76 -14.99 10.55
CA LEU A 185 -2.49 -14.40 10.08
C LEU A 185 -1.25 -15.15 10.57
N GLN A 186 -1.34 -15.83 11.72
CA GLN A 186 -0.30 -16.73 12.27
C GLN A 186 0.06 -17.85 11.29
N SER A 187 -0.91 -18.38 10.55
CA SER A 187 -0.69 -19.49 9.61
C SER A 187 0.09 -19.07 8.35
N TYR A 188 0.13 -17.77 8.04
CA TYR A 188 0.74 -17.24 6.82
C TYR A 188 2.14 -16.62 7.04
N ASN A 189 2.69 -16.65 8.26
CA ASN A 189 3.99 -16.05 8.63
C ASN A 189 4.11 -14.54 8.30
N LEU A 190 2.99 -13.81 8.30
CA LEU A 190 2.97 -12.39 7.92
C LEU A 190 3.07 -11.42 9.12
N GLN A 191 3.03 -11.92 10.35
CA GLN A 191 3.00 -11.08 11.56
C GLN A 191 4.29 -10.28 11.79
N ASP A 192 5.41 -10.74 11.26
CA ASP A 192 6.69 -10.07 11.48
C ASP A 192 6.75 -8.69 10.80
N PHE A 193 5.91 -8.46 9.77
CA PHE A 193 6.01 -7.28 8.90
C PHE A 193 4.66 -6.58 8.65
N ILE A 194 3.51 -7.20 8.95
CA ILE A 194 2.18 -6.61 8.69
C ILE A 194 1.44 -6.28 10.00
N SER A 195 1.01 -5.03 10.14
CA SER A 195 0.08 -4.57 11.17
C SER A 195 -1.30 -4.31 10.58
N LEU A 196 -2.31 -5.10 10.97
CA LEU A 196 -3.72 -4.83 10.63
C LEU A 196 -4.32 -3.83 11.61
N ARG A 197 -5.05 -2.82 11.10
CA ARG A 197 -5.68 -1.76 11.90
C ARG A 197 -7.06 -1.38 11.40
#